data_AF-A0A7Y3G228-F1
#
_entry.id   AF-A0A7Y3G228-F1
#
_cell.length_a   1.000
_cell.length_b   1.000
_cell.length_c   1.000
_cell.angle_alpha   90.00
_cell.angle_beta   90.00
_cell.angle_gamma   90.00
#
_symmetry.space_group_name_H-M   'P 1'
#
loop_
_entity.id
_entity.type
_entity.pdbx_description
1 polymer ?
#
loop_
_entity_poly.entity_id
_entity_poly.type
_entity_poly.pdbx_seq_one_letter_code
_entity_poly.pdbx_strand_id
1 'polypeptide(L)' 'MDAIDATDARILTVLQKRGRISNADLSEAVNLSPSACHRRVQRLEHVGIIR' A
#
# COMPACT_ATOMS: atom_id res chain seq x y z
N MET A 1 -3.19 -15.80 -8.69
CA MET A 1 -3.06 -14.33 -8.78
C MET A 1 -4.01 -13.76 -7.75
N ASP A 2 -3.49 -13.27 -6.63
CA ASP A 2 -4.35 -12.57 -5.68
C ASP A 2 -4.87 -11.30 -6.36
N ALA A 3 -6.17 -11.11 -6.35
CA ALA A 3 -6.78 -9.92 -6.91
C ALA A 3 -6.32 -8.68 -6.12
N ILE A 4 -5.95 -7.63 -6.86
CA ILE A 4 -5.76 -6.27 -6.30
C ILE A 4 -7.14 -5.72 -6.01
N ASP A 5 -7.40 -5.33 -4.76
CA ASP A 5 -8.65 -4.66 -4.41
C ASP A 5 -8.53 -3.14 -4.48
N ALA A 6 -9.65 -2.43 -4.27
CA ALA A 6 -9.69 -0.97 -4.32
C ALA A 6 -8.74 -0.30 -3.32
N THR A 7 -8.48 -0.94 -2.18
CA THR A 7 -7.56 -0.41 -1.15
C THR A 7 -6.12 -0.55 -1.62
N ASP A 8 -5.76 -1.70 -2.17
CA ASP A 8 -4.44 -1.93 -2.75
C ASP A 8 -4.18 -0.93 -3.89
N ALA A 9 -5.16 -0.69 -4.75
CA ALA A 9 -5.05 0.30 -5.83
C ALA A 9 -4.81 1.72 -5.31
N ARG A 10 -5.45 2.12 -4.19
CA ARG A 10 -5.19 3.40 -3.52
C ARG A 10 -3.77 3.46 -2.95
N ILE A 11 -3.30 2.39 -2.30
CA ILE A 11 -1.93 2.28 -1.79
C ILE A 11 -0.91 2.49 -2.91
N LEU A 12 -1.07 1.75 -4.02
CA LEU A 12 -0.19 1.85 -5.18
C LEU A 12 -0.21 3.26 -5.78
N THR A 13 -1.39 3.88 -5.88
CA THR A 13 -1.53 5.25 -6.40
C THR A 13 -0.76 6.26 -5.53
N VAL A 14 -0.82 6.13 -4.21
CA VAL A 14 -0.11 7.03 -3.29
C VAL A 14 1.40 6.78 -3.37
N LEU A 15 1.84 5.53 -3.34
CA LEU A 15 3.26 5.15 -3.43
C LEU A 15 3.89 5.61 -4.76
N GLN A 16 3.20 5.44 -5.88
CA GLN A 16 3.67 5.91 -7.19
C GLN A 16 3.83 7.43 -7.25
N LYS A 17 2.94 8.18 -6.59
CA LYS A 17 3.04 9.65 -6.50
C LYS A 17 4.09 10.11 -5.49
N ARG A 18 4.33 9.32 -4.44
CA ARG A 18 5.17 9.66 -3.29
C ARG A 18 6.01 8.47 -2.85
N GLY A 19 7.05 8.14 -3.62
CA GLY A 19 7.87 6.94 -3.39
C GLY A 19 8.65 6.87 -2.06
N ARG A 20 8.71 7.96 -1.30
CA ARG A 20 9.38 8.02 0.03
C ARG A 20 8.41 8.30 1.19
N ILE A 21 7.12 8.10 0.98
CA ILE A 21 6.12 8.30 2.04
C ILE A 21 6.31 7.28 3.17
N SER A 22 6.14 7.71 4.42
CA SER A 22 6.19 6.80 5.55
C SER A 22 4.95 5.89 5.57
N ASN A 23 5.03 4.70 6.19
CA ASN A 23 3.85 3.84 6.33
C ASN A 23 2.74 4.51 7.18
N ALA A 24 3.09 5.38 8.12
CA ALA A 24 2.12 6.13 8.91
C ALA A 24 1.31 7.09 8.01
N ASP A 25 2.00 7.95 7.25
CA ASP A 25 1.35 8.90 6.35
C ASP A 25 0.59 8.20 5.21
N LEU A 26 1.13 7.08 4.71
CA LEU A 26 0.45 6.25 3.72
C LEU A 26 -0.86 5.71 4.30
N SER A 27 -0.83 5.18 5.52
CA SER A 27 -2.02 4.62 6.18
C SER A 27 -3.11 5.67 6.38
N GLU A 28 -2.73 6.89 6.76
CA GLU A 28 -3.66 8.02 6.86
C GLU A 28 -4.25 8.37 5.49
N ALA A 29 -3.41 8.50 4.45
CA ALA A 29 -3.85 8.82 3.09
C ALA A 29 -4.82 7.77 2.50
N VAL A 30 -4.70 6.51 2.93
CA VAL A 30 -5.58 5.42 2.48
C VAL A 30 -6.70 5.06 3.47
N ASN A 31 -6.89 5.81 4.55
CA ASN A 31 -7.87 5.55 5.61
C ASN A 31 -7.75 4.13 6.20
N LEU A 32 -6.54 3.70 6.51
CA LEU A 32 -6.25 2.43 7.17
C LEU A 32 -5.53 2.67 8.50
N SER A 33 -5.58 1.67 9.38
CA SER A 33 -4.62 1.61 10.48
C SER A 33 -3.20 1.34 9.95
N PRO A 34 -2.14 1.82 10.63
CA PRO A 34 -0.76 1.59 10.21
C PRO A 34 -0.41 0.10 10.02
N SER A 35 -0.94 -0.77 10.88
CA SER A 35 -0.70 -2.22 10.80
C SER A 35 -1.42 -2.88 9.63
N ALA A 36 -2.63 -2.44 9.29
CA ALA A 36 -3.36 -2.95 8.13
C ALA A 36 -2.70 -2.51 6.82
N CYS A 37 -2.28 -1.24 6.74
CA CYS A 37 -1.52 -0.71 5.61
C CYS A 37 -0.21 -1.48 5.40
N HIS A 38 0.55 -1.72 6.47
CA HIS A 38 1.81 -2.44 6.39
C HIS A 38 1.64 -3.87 5.85
N ARG A 39 0.66 -4.63 6.35
CA ARG A 39 0.38 -5.99 5.84
C ARG A 39 0.02 -5.99 4.35
N ARG A 40 -0.71 -4.98 3.89
CA ARG A 40 -1.10 -4.81 2.50
C ARG A 40 0.12 -4.53 1.61
N VAL A 41 0.97 -3.59 2.03
CA VAL A 41 2.23 -3.26 1.33
C VAL A 41 3.14 -4.49 1.25
N GLN A 42 3.38 -5.17 2.37
CA GLN A 42 4.19 -6.40 2.41
C GLN A 42 3.65 -7.49 1.47
N ARG A 43 2.33 -7.66 1.40
CA ARG A 43 1.72 -8.60 0.45
C ARG A 43 2.01 -8.19 -0.99
N LEU A 44 1.81 -6.91 -1.34
CA LEU A 44 2.05 -6.38 -2.68
C LEU A 44 3.54 -6.48 -3.10
N GLU A 45 4.47 -6.31 -2.17
CA GLU A 45 5.89 -6.59 -2.36
C GLU A 45 6.16 -8.09 -2.58
N HIS A 46 5.57 -8.95 -1.74
CA HIS A 46 5.75 -10.40 -1.81
C HIS A 46 5.28 -11.00 -3.13
N VAL A 47 4.16 -10.51 -3.67
CA VAL A 47 3.65 -10.93 -4.99
C VAL A 47 4.34 -10.21 -6.17
N GLY A 48 5.31 -9.34 -5.89
CA GLY A 48 6.14 -8.67 -6.90
C GLY A 48 5.46 -7.51 -7.64
N ILE A 49 4.37 -6.96 -7.09
CA ILE A 49 3.69 -5.76 -7.63
C ILE A 49 4.48 -4.49 -7.29
N ILE A 50 5.02 -4.41 -6.07
CA ILE A 50 5.92 -3.34 -5.62
C ILE A 50 7.37 -3.84 -5.74
N ARG A 51 8.28 -2.99 -6.23
CA ARG A 51 9.73 -3.23 -6.35
C ARG A 51 10.52 -1.98 -5.99
#